data_AF-A0A523QGJ6-F1
#
_entry.id   AF-A0A523QGJ6-F1
#
_cell.length_a   1.000
_cell.length_b   1.000
_cell.length_c   1.000
_cell.angle_alpha   90.00
_cell.angle_beta   90.00
_cell.angle_gamma   90.00
#
_symmetry.space_group_name_H-M   'P 1'
#
loop_
_entity.id
_entity.type
_entity.pdbx_description
1 polymer ?
#
loop_
_entity_poly.entity_id
_entity_poly.type
_entity_poly.pdbx_seq_one_letter_code
_entity_poly.pdbx_strand_id
1 'polypeptide(L)'
;MIDSGKVEREKSSFPGRTGVFSGRGFFLGVLLLFLFSSGISRLEAHPFQAGEKLTYVLKLRGIPLGRQVFEVRDGLRIRGRSTYLLFSSVKSSRFLSFFYYINDELESFADTDTLYSVRSRIRFQEGRQSRNYEVEIDMDSMKAIFENKNNK
;
A
#
# COMPACT_ATOMS: atom_id res chain seq x y z
N MET A 1 4.22 -72.47 22.17
CA MET A 1 3.99 -73.71 21.41
C MET A 1 3.74 -73.31 19.97
N ILE A 2 4.56 -73.82 19.04
CA ILE A 2 4.27 -74.04 17.60
C ILE A 2 4.24 -72.74 16.75
N ASP A 3 4.90 -72.56 15.60
CA ASP A 3 5.66 -73.43 14.69
C ASP A 3 6.71 -72.59 13.93
N SER A 4 7.82 -73.20 13.56
CA SER A 4 8.81 -72.70 12.60
C SER A 4 8.55 -73.35 11.24
N GLY A 5 8.03 -72.58 10.27
CA GLY A 5 7.85 -73.00 8.88
C GLY A 5 8.60 -72.09 7.90
N LYS A 6 9.54 -72.68 7.16
CA LYS A 6 10.43 -72.08 6.13
C LYS A 6 9.69 -71.64 4.86
N VAL A 7 10.49 -71.05 3.93
CA VAL A 7 10.38 -71.00 2.45
C VAL A 7 9.99 -69.59 1.94
N GLU A 8 10.67 -68.91 1.02
CA GLU A 8 11.86 -69.12 0.17
C GLU A 8 12.43 -67.74 -0.19
N ARG A 9 13.75 -67.62 -0.42
CA ARG A 9 14.33 -66.40 -0.99
C ARG A 9 14.27 -66.47 -2.51
N GLU A 10 13.36 -65.73 -3.11
CA GLU A 10 13.41 -65.45 -4.55
C GLU A 10 14.42 -64.33 -4.82
N LYS A 11 15.52 -64.70 -5.48
CA LYS A 11 16.52 -63.75 -5.99
C LYS A 11 15.97 -63.11 -7.27
N SER A 12 15.38 -61.93 -7.17
CA SER A 12 15.21 -61.07 -8.35
C SER A 12 16.48 -60.23 -8.53
N SER A 13 17.35 -60.68 -9.43
CA SER A 13 18.50 -59.93 -9.94
C SER A 13 18.02 -58.59 -10.53
N PHE A 14 18.44 -57.48 -9.93
CA PHE A 14 18.43 -56.19 -10.62
C PHE A 14 19.81 -55.91 -11.21
N PRO A 15 19.90 -55.59 -12.51
CA PRO A 15 21.17 -55.38 -13.18
C PRO A 15 21.83 -54.10 -12.65
N GLY A 16 23.15 -54.19 -12.42
CA GLY A 16 23.98 -53.05 -12.12
C GLY A 16 23.84 -51.98 -13.20
N ARG A 17 23.29 -50.83 -12.81
CA ARG A 17 23.49 -49.57 -13.52
C ARG A 17 24.18 -48.62 -12.56
N THR A 18 25.50 -48.59 -12.65
CA THR A 18 26.34 -47.50 -12.14
C THR A 18 26.03 -46.24 -12.95
N GLY A 19 24.95 -45.56 -12.59
CA GLY A 19 24.70 -44.20 -13.05
C GLY A 19 25.55 -43.25 -12.22
N VAL A 20 26.75 -42.93 -12.71
CA VAL A 20 27.55 -41.83 -12.18
C VAL A 20 26.72 -40.55 -12.39
N PHE A 21 26.07 -40.08 -11.34
CA PHE A 21 25.36 -38.81 -11.34
C PHE A 21 26.43 -37.71 -11.42
N SER A 22 26.75 -37.28 -12.64
CA SER A 22 27.74 -36.23 -12.88
C SER A 22 27.20 -34.93 -12.29
N GLY A 23 27.80 -34.48 -11.18
CA GLY A 23 27.32 -33.33 -10.39
C GLY A 23 27.10 -32.04 -11.20
N ARG A 24 27.70 -31.92 -12.39
CA ARG A 24 27.52 -30.78 -13.30
C ARG A 24 26.06 -30.57 -13.75
N GLY A 25 25.30 -31.63 -14.00
CA GLY A 25 23.90 -31.51 -14.43
C GLY A 25 22.96 -31.08 -13.30
N PHE A 26 23.25 -31.52 -12.07
CA PHE A 26 22.47 -31.17 -10.89
C PHE A 26 22.68 -29.70 -10.49
N PHE A 27 23.93 -29.22 -10.51
CA PHE A 27 24.24 -27.80 -10.27
C PHE A 27 23.65 -26.88 -11.35
N LEU A 28 23.65 -27.31 -12.62
CA LEU A 28 23.02 -26.53 -13.71
C LEU A 28 21.49 -26.45 -13.55
N GLY A 29 20.86 -27.53 -13.10
CA GLY A 29 19.41 -27.56 -12.80
C GLY A 29 19.02 -26.66 -11.62
N VAL A 30 19.81 -26.67 -10.55
CA VAL A 30 19.61 -25.77 -9.38
C VAL A 30 19.88 -24.31 -9.76
N LEU A 31 20.90 -24.04 -10.57
CA LEU A 31 21.21 -22.71 -11.10
C LEU A 31 20.08 -22.18 -11.99
N LEU A 32 19.50 -23.03 -12.86
CA LEU A 32 18.35 -22.67 -13.69
C LEU A 32 17.08 -22.40 -12.84
N LEU A 33 16.87 -23.17 -11.76
CA LEU A 33 15.79 -22.90 -10.78
C LEU A 33 15.96 -21.56 -10.06
N PHE A 34 17.20 -21.18 -9.69
CA PHE A 34 17.49 -19.87 -9.11
C PHE A 34 17.30 -18.72 -10.11
N LEU A 35 17.66 -18.91 -11.38
CA LEU A 35 17.46 -17.92 -12.44
C LEU A 35 15.97 -17.73 -12.79
N PHE A 36 15.16 -18.78 -12.70
CA PHE A 36 13.69 -18.70 -12.87
C PHE A 36 12.97 -18.03 -11.68
N SER A 37 13.57 -18.02 -10.47
CA SER A 37 13.00 -17.35 -9.30
C SER A 37 13.08 -15.81 -9.35
N SER A 38 13.74 -15.23 -10.36
CA SER A 38 13.86 -13.78 -10.55
C SER A 38 12.53 -13.10 -10.94
N GLY A 39 11.50 -13.89 -11.25
CA GLY A 39 10.21 -13.43 -11.76
C GLY A 39 9.11 -13.28 -10.72
N ILE A 40 9.43 -13.03 -9.43
CA ILE A 40 8.41 -12.58 -8.49
C ILE A 40 8.10 -11.13 -8.85
N SER A 41 7.05 -10.92 -9.67
CA SER A 41 6.42 -9.61 -9.76
C SER A 41 6.12 -9.16 -8.34
N ARG A 42 6.70 -8.05 -7.90
CA ARG A 42 6.23 -7.40 -6.67
C ARG A 42 4.79 -7.03 -6.95
N LEU A 43 3.86 -7.83 -6.43
CA LEU A 43 2.50 -7.41 -6.26
C LEU A 43 2.58 -6.35 -5.14
N GLU A 44 2.93 -5.11 -5.49
CA GLU A 44 2.73 -3.97 -4.60
C GLU A 44 1.22 -3.77 -4.51
N ALA A 45 0.58 -4.63 -3.74
CA ALA A 45 -0.74 -4.35 -3.22
C ALA A 45 -0.54 -3.17 -2.27
N HIS A 46 -0.87 -1.97 -2.75
CA HIS A 46 -1.01 -0.81 -1.89
C HIS A 46 -1.98 -1.16 -0.75
N PRO A 47 -1.79 -0.60 0.46
CA PRO A 47 -2.59 -0.96 1.63
C PRO A 47 -4.06 -0.48 1.54
N PHE A 48 -4.45 0.05 0.38
CA PHE A 48 -5.78 0.57 0.08
C PHE A 48 -6.04 0.46 -1.42
N GLN A 49 -7.31 0.59 -1.81
CA GLN A 49 -7.76 0.70 -3.19
C GLN A 49 -8.66 1.93 -3.40
N ALA A 50 -8.76 2.41 -4.64
CA ALA A 50 -9.73 3.44 -5.00
C ALA A 50 -11.16 2.97 -4.68
N GLY A 51 -11.96 3.86 -4.10
CA GLY A 51 -13.30 3.57 -3.59
C GLY A 51 -13.36 3.32 -2.08
N GLU A 52 -12.23 3.09 -1.40
CA GLU A 52 -12.21 2.93 0.04
C GLU A 52 -12.59 4.21 0.78
N LYS A 53 -13.34 4.05 1.87
CA LYS A 53 -13.82 5.14 2.72
C LYS A 53 -13.79 4.76 4.19
N LEU A 54 -13.13 5.58 5.00
CA LEU A 54 -13.05 5.44 6.45
C LEU A 54 -13.75 6.64 7.10
N THR A 55 -14.65 6.38 8.05
CA THR A 55 -15.34 7.44 8.79
C THR A 55 -15.11 7.26 10.29
N TYR A 56 -14.57 8.30 10.92
CA TYR A 56 -14.25 8.34 12.34
C TYR A 56 -15.12 9.35 13.07
N VAL A 57 -15.47 9.04 14.32
CA VAL A 57 -16.07 10.00 15.26
C VAL A 57 -14.97 10.53 16.17
N LEU A 58 -14.71 11.82 16.09
CA LEU A 58 -13.75 12.49 16.97
C LEU A 58 -14.41 12.69 18.34
N LYS A 59 -13.75 12.23 19.41
CA LYS A 59 -14.25 12.36 20.78
C LYS A 59 -13.21 12.99 21.69
N LEU A 60 -13.65 13.88 22.56
CA LEU A 60 -12.85 14.41 23.66
C LEU A 60 -13.52 14.00 24.98
N ARG A 61 -12.81 13.25 25.82
CA ARG A 61 -13.34 12.73 27.10
C ARG A 61 -14.71 12.06 26.95
N GLY A 62 -14.90 11.31 25.86
CA GLY A 62 -16.15 10.62 25.53
C GLY A 62 -17.21 11.46 24.81
N ILE A 63 -17.06 12.80 24.79
CA ILE A 63 -18.00 13.72 24.14
C ILE A 63 -17.67 13.80 22.63
N PRO A 64 -18.64 13.57 21.73
CA PRO A 64 -18.42 13.65 20.28
C PRO A 64 -18.22 15.10 19.83
N LEU A 65 -17.02 15.37 19.32
CA LEU A 65 -16.57 16.68 18.86
C LEU A 65 -16.74 16.88 17.36
N GLY A 66 -16.85 15.80 16.58
CA GLY A 66 -16.95 15.90 15.14
C GLY A 66 -16.80 14.56 14.43
N ARG A 67 -16.62 14.63 13.13
CA ARG A 67 -16.33 13.47 12.29
C ARG A 67 -15.17 13.77 11.37
N GLN A 68 -14.38 12.74 11.11
CA GLN A 68 -13.35 12.74 10.07
C GLN A 68 -13.71 11.68 9.03
N VAL A 69 -13.58 12.03 7.76
CA VAL A 69 -13.77 11.12 6.63
C VAL A 69 -12.47 11.08 5.85
N PHE A 70 -11.97 9.87 5.58
CA PHE A 70 -10.91 9.64 4.62
C PHE A 70 -11.47 8.84 3.44
N GLU A 71 -11.09 9.22 2.23
CA GLU A 71 -11.49 8.54 1.01
C GLU A 71 -10.27 8.39 0.09
N VAL A 72 -10.14 7.20 -0.51
CA VAL A 72 -9.23 6.98 -1.63
C VAL A 72 -10.06 7.02 -2.90
N ARG A 73 -9.73 7.93 -3.82
CA ARG A 73 -10.43 8.09 -5.09
C ARG A 73 -9.44 7.94 -6.24
N ASP A 74 -9.96 7.67 -7.43
CA ASP A 74 -9.18 7.85 -8.66
C ASP A 74 -8.76 9.32 -8.77
N GLY A 75 -7.47 9.54 -8.95
CA GLY A 75 -6.88 10.86 -9.10
C GLY A 75 -6.72 11.27 -10.56
N LEU A 76 -6.14 12.45 -10.75
CA LEU A 76 -5.84 13.00 -12.07
C LEU A 76 -4.45 12.52 -12.54
N ARG A 77 -4.20 12.59 -13.84
CA ARG A 77 -2.81 12.52 -14.32
C ARG A 77 -2.13 13.86 -14.12
N ILE A 78 -1.01 13.88 -13.39
CA ILE A 78 -0.24 15.10 -13.11
C ILE A 78 1.18 14.88 -13.59
N ARG A 79 1.67 15.74 -14.49
CA ARG A 79 3.02 15.64 -15.08
C ARG A 79 3.32 14.25 -15.63
N GLY A 80 2.35 13.65 -16.31
CA GLY A 80 2.46 12.32 -16.90
C GLY A 80 2.26 11.15 -15.94
N ARG A 81 2.18 11.38 -14.63
CA ARG A 81 2.00 10.34 -13.59
C ARG A 81 0.52 10.12 -13.29
N SER A 82 0.07 8.87 -13.23
CA SER A 82 -1.25 8.52 -12.68
C SER A 82 -1.22 8.73 -11.16
N THR A 83 -2.32 9.24 -10.58
CA THR A 83 -2.38 9.47 -9.13
C THR A 83 -3.62 8.89 -8.50
N TYR A 84 -3.53 8.53 -7.22
CA TYR A 84 -4.66 8.45 -6.30
C TYR A 84 -4.97 9.85 -5.76
N LEU A 85 -6.25 10.16 -5.56
CA LEU A 85 -6.68 11.28 -4.73
C LEU A 85 -7.00 10.76 -3.33
N LEU A 86 -6.10 11.05 -2.38
CA LEU A 86 -6.30 10.83 -0.97
C LEU A 86 -7.01 12.07 -0.40
N PHE A 87 -8.30 11.93 -0.11
CA PHE A 87 -9.13 13.00 0.41
C PHE A 87 -9.38 12.80 1.91
N SER A 88 -9.24 13.86 2.69
CA SER A 88 -9.63 13.91 4.11
C SER A 88 -10.51 15.11 4.37
N SER A 89 -11.61 14.92 5.10
CA SER A 89 -12.45 16.02 5.59
C SER A 89 -12.71 15.87 7.08
N VAL A 90 -12.57 16.97 7.83
CA VAL A 90 -12.87 17.05 9.25
C VAL A 90 -13.97 18.08 9.48
N LYS A 91 -15.05 17.68 10.17
CA LYS A 91 -16.16 18.57 10.48
C LYS A 91 -16.50 18.50 11.96
N SER A 92 -16.60 19.65 12.64
CA SER A 92 -17.07 19.68 14.02
C SER A 92 -18.55 19.30 14.14
N SER A 93 -18.92 18.74 15.29
CA SER A 93 -20.30 18.40 15.60
C SER A 93 -21.10 19.67 15.83
N ARG A 94 -22.41 19.65 15.56
CA ARG A 94 -23.28 20.83 15.75
C ARG A 94 -23.22 21.41 17.18
N PHE A 95 -22.96 20.57 18.19
CA PHE A 95 -22.78 21.00 19.58
C PHE A 95 -21.44 21.73 19.79
N LEU A 96 -20.34 21.23 19.21
CA LEU A 96 -19.04 21.90 19.30
C LEU A 96 -18.95 23.14 18.41
N SER A 97 -19.62 23.15 17.24
CA SER A 97 -19.61 24.28 16.30
C SER A 97 -20.12 25.60 16.91
N PHE A 98 -20.88 25.54 18.01
CA PHE A 98 -21.27 26.74 18.77
C PHE A 98 -20.07 27.45 19.43
N PHE A 99 -19.10 26.68 19.91
CA PHE A 99 -17.88 27.20 20.54
C PHE A 99 -16.73 27.35 19.54
N TYR A 100 -16.57 26.36 18.64
CA TYR A 100 -15.53 26.35 17.62
C TYR A 100 -15.94 25.53 16.40
N TYR A 101 -16.11 26.20 15.27
CA TYR A 101 -16.43 25.58 13.99
C TYR A 101 -15.17 25.01 13.33
N ILE A 102 -15.25 23.79 12.79
CA ILE A 102 -14.17 23.17 12.01
C ILE A 102 -14.81 22.59 10.74
N ASN A 103 -14.24 22.91 9.58
CA ASN A 103 -14.61 22.36 8.28
C ASN A 103 -13.38 22.31 7.38
N ASP A 104 -12.50 21.36 7.69
CA ASP A 104 -11.23 21.22 7.01
C ASP A 104 -11.31 20.20 5.90
N GLU A 105 -10.55 20.43 4.85
CA GLU A 105 -10.40 19.55 3.71
C GLU A 105 -8.93 19.49 3.28
N LEU A 106 -8.45 18.26 3.06
CA LEU A 106 -7.13 17.96 2.56
C LEU A 106 -7.27 17.06 1.34
N GLU A 107 -6.64 17.45 0.25
CA GLU A 107 -6.48 16.65 -0.96
C GLU A 107 -4.99 16.38 -1.14
N SER A 108 -4.59 15.13 -1.30
CA SER A 108 -3.23 14.75 -1.71
C SER A 108 -3.29 13.84 -2.93
N PHE A 109 -2.60 14.24 -3.99
CA PHE A 109 -2.48 13.49 -5.23
C PHE A 109 -1.20 12.68 -5.17
N ALA A 110 -1.31 11.40 -4.86
CA ALA A 110 -0.18 10.48 -4.69
C ALA A 110 0.02 9.65 -5.96
N ASP A 111 1.25 9.60 -6.48
CA ASP A 111 1.62 8.76 -7.63
C ASP A 111 1.24 7.30 -7.37
N THR A 112 0.58 6.64 -8.33
CA THR A 112 0.03 5.28 -8.13
C THR A 112 1.11 4.21 -8.02
N ASP A 113 2.33 4.49 -8.48
CA ASP A 113 3.40 3.49 -8.51
C ASP A 113 4.31 3.63 -7.28
N THR A 114 4.48 4.86 -6.76
CA THR A 114 5.41 5.17 -5.66
C THR A 114 4.74 5.66 -4.38
N LEU A 115 3.46 6.03 -4.43
CA LEU A 115 2.69 6.73 -3.38
C LEU A 115 3.26 8.10 -2.96
N TYR A 116 4.27 8.62 -3.65
CA TYR A 116 4.78 9.94 -3.38
C TYR A 116 3.77 11.00 -3.80
N SER A 117 3.52 11.95 -2.89
CA SER A 117 2.64 13.08 -3.18
C SER A 117 3.25 13.94 -4.28
N VAL A 118 2.49 14.16 -5.35
CA VAL A 118 2.84 15.04 -6.48
C VAL A 118 2.29 16.45 -6.25
N ARG A 119 1.13 16.56 -5.60
CA ARG A 119 0.48 17.81 -5.23
C ARG A 119 -0.41 17.60 -4.00
N SER A 120 -0.47 18.59 -3.12
CA SER A 120 -1.43 18.63 -2.02
C SER A 120 -2.13 19.98 -1.93
N ARG A 121 -3.41 19.97 -1.57
CA ARG A 121 -4.21 21.15 -1.29
C ARG A 121 -4.82 21.05 0.08
N ILE A 122 -4.71 22.12 0.85
CA ILE A 122 -5.10 22.14 2.26
C ILE A 122 -6.00 23.35 2.46
N ARG A 123 -7.25 23.11 2.84
CA ARG A 123 -8.22 24.15 3.17
C ARG A 123 -8.64 23.96 4.62
N PHE A 124 -8.24 24.89 5.47
CA PHE A 124 -8.70 24.95 6.85
C PHE A 124 -9.77 26.03 6.99
N GLN A 125 -10.89 25.68 7.61
CA GLN A 125 -11.94 26.63 7.98
C GLN A 125 -12.27 26.41 9.46
N GLU A 126 -11.58 27.17 10.29
CA GLU A 126 -11.59 27.00 11.73
C GLU A 126 -12.04 28.30 12.40
N GLY A 127 -13.25 28.29 12.97
CA GLY A 127 -13.89 29.47 13.53
C GLY A 127 -14.03 30.59 12.50
N ARG A 128 -13.33 31.71 12.73
CA ARG A 128 -13.29 32.87 11.80
C ARG A 128 -12.10 32.85 10.85
N GLN A 129 -11.17 31.89 11.02
CA GLN A 129 -9.96 31.82 10.23
C GLN A 129 -10.16 30.85 9.06
N SER A 130 -9.73 31.29 7.88
CA SER A 130 -9.62 30.44 6.69
C SER A 130 -8.17 30.41 6.24
N ARG A 131 -7.65 29.22 5.92
CA ARG A 131 -6.30 29.05 5.37
C ARG A 131 -6.37 28.13 4.17
N ASN A 132 -5.75 28.53 3.07
CA ASN A 132 -5.69 27.76 1.85
C ASN A 132 -4.24 27.66 1.38
N TYR A 133 -3.73 26.43 1.30
CA TYR A 133 -2.38 26.13 0.89
C TYR A 133 -2.38 25.15 -0.27
N GLU A 134 -1.42 25.33 -1.18
CA GLU A 134 -1.10 24.34 -2.21
C GLU A 134 0.39 24.03 -2.13
N VAL A 135 0.71 22.75 -2.25
CA VAL A 135 2.09 22.26 -2.28
C VAL A 135 2.26 21.44 -3.55
N GLU A 136 3.22 21.82 -4.39
CA GLU A 136 3.61 21.02 -5.54
C GLU A 136 4.98 20.41 -5.29
N ILE A 137 5.10 19.10 -5.48
CA ILE A 137 6.32 18.35 -5.14
C ILE A 137 6.84 17.72 -6.41
N ASP A 138 8.07 18.07 -6.79
CA ASP A 138 8.82 17.44 -7.85
C ASP A 138 9.90 16.55 -7.23
N MET A 139 9.64 15.26 -7.20
CA MET A 139 10.59 14.29 -6.65
C MET A 139 11.82 14.10 -7.54
N ASP A 140 11.71 14.35 -8.85
CA ASP A 140 12.83 14.17 -9.79
C ASP A 140 13.88 15.27 -9.58
N SER A 141 13.43 16.51 -9.31
CA SER A 141 14.31 17.62 -8.95
C SER A 141 14.52 17.82 -7.44
N MET A 142 13.90 16.97 -6.60
CA MET A 142 13.86 17.08 -5.13
C MET A 142 13.44 18.46 -4.63
N LYS A 143 12.42 19.05 -5.26
CA LYS A 143 11.91 20.39 -4.92
C LYS A 143 10.44 20.32 -4.49
N ALA A 144 10.07 21.17 -3.54
CA ALA A 144 8.68 21.42 -3.18
C ALA A 144 8.42 22.93 -3.22
N ILE A 145 7.31 23.32 -3.85
CA ILE A 145 6.84 24.71 -3.91
C ILE A 145 5.61 24.80 -3.02
N PHE A 146 5.68 25.67 -2.01
CA PHE A 146 4.59 25.94 -1.08
C PHE A 146 3.98 27.30 -1.41
N GLU A 147 2.66 27.34 -1.63
CA GLU A 147 1.93 28.58 -1.91
C GLU A 147 0.79 28.78 -0.91
N ASN A 148 0.68 30.00 -0.37
CA ASN A 148 -0.50 30.44 0.36
C ASN A 148 -1.50 31.10 -0.60
N LYS A 149 -2.66 30.46 -0.78
CA LYS A 149 -3.71 30.87 -1.72
C LYS A 149 -4.70 31.87 -1.14
N ASN A 150 -4.56 32.28 0.12
CA ASN A 150 -5.42 33.30 0.72
C ASN A 150 -5.17 34.72 0.20
N ASN A 151 -4.03 34.97 -0.46
CA ASN A 151 -3.59 36.32 -0.85
C ASN A 151 -3.67 36.57 -2.37
N LYS A 152 -4.66 35.97 -3.07
CA LYS A 152 -4.93 36.25 -4.48
C LYS A 152 -6.23 37.02 -4.65
#